data_AF-Q9GLS0-F1
#
_entry.id   AF-Q9GLS0-F1
#
_cell.length_a   1.000
_cell.length_b   1.000
_cell.length_c   1.000
_cell.angle_alpha   90.00
_cell.angle_beta   90.00
_cell.angle_gamma   90.00
#
_symmetry.space_group_name_H-M   'P 1'
#
loop_
_entity.id
_entity.type
_entity.pdbx_description
1 polymer ?
#
loop_
_entity_poly.entity_id
_entity_poly.type
_entity_poly.pdbx_seq_one_letter_code
_entity_poly.pdbx_strand_id
1 'polypeptide(L)'
;MILAVLYCLLWSFQTSAGHFPRACVSSKNLMEKECCPPWSGDGSPCGQLSGRGSCQNILLSNAPLGPQFPFTGVDDRESWPSIFYNRTCQCSGNFTGFDCGNCKFGFWGPNCTDRRLLVRRNIFDLSAPEKDKFFAYLTLAKHTISSDYVIPIGTYGQMKNGSTPMFSDINIYDLFVWIHYYVSMDALLGGSEIWRDIDFAHEAPAFLPWHRLFLLRWEQEIQKLTGDENFTIPYWDWRDAEKCDICTDEYMGGQHPANPNLLSPASFFSSWQIICSRLEEYNSHQSLCNGTPEGPLRRNPGNHDKSRTPRLPSSADVEFCLSLTQYESGSMDKAANFSFRNTLEGFASPLTGIADASQSSMHNALHIYMNGTMSQVQGSANDPIFLL
;
A
#
# COMPACT_ATOMS: atom_id res chain seq x y z
N MET A 1 -19.27 -15.84 34.15
CA MET A 1 -18.58 -14.68 33.54
C MET A 1 -17.07 -14.94 33.36
N ILE A 2 -16.65 -16.18 33.03
CA ILE A 2 -15.22 -16.57 32.86
C ILE A 2 -15.00 -17.31 31.51
N LEU A 3 -16.06 -17.58 30.74
CA LEU A 3 -15.99 -18.33 29.47
C LEU A 3 -15.78 -17.45 28.22
N ALA A 4 -15.84 -16.12 28.34
CA ALA A 4 -15.69 -15.20 27.20
C ALA A 4 -14.23 -14.75 26.95
N VAL A 5 -13.32 -14.96 27.91
CA VAL A 5 -11.93 -14.47 27.83
C VAL A 5 -11.00 -15.45 27.09
N LEU A 6 -11.40 -16.71 26.92
CA LEU A 6 -10.58 -17.76 26.30
C LEU A 6 -10.70 -17.84 24.77
N TYR A 7 -11.64 -17.14 24.14
CA TYR A 7 -11.83 -17.20 22.68
C TYR A 7 -11.02 -16.17 21.88
N CYS A 8 -10.38 -15.20 22.54
CA CYS A 8 -9.59 -14.16 21.87
C CYS A 8 -8.09 -14.48 21.72
N LEU A 9 -7.61 -15.66 22.17
CA LEU A 9 -6.17 -15.99 22.19
C LEU A 9 -5.71 -16.96 21.09
N LEU A 10 -6.55 -17.31 20.11
CA LEU A 10 -6.17 -18.25 19.03
C LEU A 10 -6.46 -17.73 17.61
N TRP A 11 -6.75 -16.46 17.44
CA TRP A 11 -6.80 -15.86 16.10
C TRP A 11 -5.42 -15.31 15.77
N SER A 12 -4.47 -16.24 15.56
CA SER A 12 -3.31 -15.94 14.74
C SER A 12 -3.85 -15.75 13.33
N PHE A 13 -4.24 -14.52 12.97
CA PHE A 13 -4.53 -14.21 11.58
C PHE A 13 -3.26 -14.51 10.79
N GLN A 14 -3.26 -15.65 10.10
CA GLN A 14 -2.23 -15.98 9.12
C GLN A 14 -2.45 -15.04 7.95
N THR A 15 -1.70 -13.94 7.94
CA THR A 15 -1.71 -13.02 6.81
C THR A 15 -0.88 -13.65 5.70
N SER A 16 -1.51 -14.13 4.63
CA SER A 16 -0.83 -14.41 3.38
C SER A 16 -0.50 -13.06 2.73
N ALA A 17 0.75 -12.61 2.88
CA ALA A 17 1.26 -11.47 2.15
C ALA A 17 1.85 -11.99 0.82
N GLY A 18 0.98 -12.24 -0.16
CA GLY A 18 1.42 -12.54 -1.51
C GLY A 18 1.95 -11.27 -2.16
N HIS A 19 3.25 -11.22 -2.42
CA HIS A 19 3.83 -10.41 -3.49
C HIS A 19 4.37 -11.38 -4.55
N PHE A 20 5.13 -10.88 -5.52
CA PHE A 20 5.78 -11.72 -6.52
C PHE A 20 7.29 -11.76 -6.27
N PRO A 21 7.78 -12.63 -5.36
CA PRO A 21 9.22 -12.82 -5.20
C PRO A 21 9.82 -13.27 -6.52
N ARG A 22 10.94 -12.69 -6.91
CA ARG A 22 11.73 -13.06 -8.09
C ARG A 22 12.02 -14.55 -8.15
N ALA A 23 12.22 -15.19 -7.00
CA ALA A 23 12.44 -16.64 -6.89
C ALA A 23 11.20 -17.50 -7.24
N CYS A 24 10.02 -16.90 -7.35
CA CYS A 24 8.74 -17.58 -7.57
C CYS A 24 8.07 -17.27 -8.92
N VAL A 25 8.64 -16.41 -9.75
CA VAL A 25 7.99 -15.96 -11.01
C VAL A 25 8.41 -16.77 -12.24
N SER A 26 9.00 -17.95 -12.03
CA SER A 26 9.35 -18.84 -13.14
C SER A 26 8.11 -19.55 -13.69
N SER A 27 8.18 -19.99 -14.95
CA SER A 27 7.13 -20.79 -15.58
C SER A 27 6.79 -22.04 -14.75
N LYS A 28 7.82 -22.68 -14.18
CA LYS A 28 7.66 -23.83 -13.29
C LYS A 28 6.82 -23.48 -12.06
N ASN A 29 7.18 -22.43 -11.33
CA ASN A 29 6.48 -22.04 -10.10
C ASN A 29 5.02 -21.67 -10.34
N LEU A 30 4.74 -20.94 -11.42
CA LEU A 30 3.38 -20.51 -11.77
C LEU A 30 2.51 -21.70 -12.23
N MET A 31 3.06 -22.60 -13.05
CA MET A 31 2.33 -23.80 -13.48
C MET A 31 2.10 -24.80 -12.34
N GLU A 32 3.06 -24.95 -11.43
CA GLU A 32 2.93 -25.77 -10.22
C GLU A 32 2.09 -25.06 -9.13
N LYS A 33 1.83 -23.76 -9.29
CA LYS A 33 1.19 -22.89 -8.30
C LYS A 33 1.85 -22.97 -6.93
N GLU A 34 3.18 -22.97 -6.88
CA GLU A 34 3.97 -23.06 -5.64
C GLU A 34 5.04 -21.97 -5.57
N CYS A 35 4.98 -21.15 -4.51
CA CYS A 35 5.99 -20.16 -4.15
C CYS A 35 6.57 -20.48 -2.77
N CYS A 36 7.52 -21.42 -2.75
CA CYS A 36 8.23 -21.86 -1.55
C CYS A 36 9.76 -21.83 -1.78
N PRO A 37 10.34 -20.63 -1.96
CA PRO A 37 11.75 -20.53 -2.33
C PRO A 37 12.66 -20.95 -1.17
N PRO A 38 13.91 -21.35 -1.49
CA PRO A 38 14.89 -21.69 -0.47
C PRO A 38 15.30 -20.45 0.33
N TRP A 39 15.38 -20.57 1.65
CA TRP A 39 15.98 -19.53 2.49
C TRP A 39 17.50 -19.59 2.36
N SER A 40 18.14 -18.43 2.23
CA SER A 40 19.59 -18.33 1.99
C SER A 40 20.45 -18.90 3.13
N GLY A 41 19.93 -18.95 4.36
CA GLY A 41 20.70 -19.40 5.52
C GLY A 41 20.88 -20.92 5.63
N ASP A 42 19.94 -21.74 5.11
CA ASP A 42 20.05 -23.20 5.14
C ASP A 42 19.78 -23.90 3.81
N GLY A 43 19.41 -23.14 2.77
CA GLY A 43 19.12 -23.65 1.42
C GLY A 43 17.83 -24.46 1.30
N SER A 44 17.06 -24.63 2.39
CA SER A 44 15.83 -25.40 2.38
C SER A 44 14.61 -24.52 2.06
N PRO A 45 13.57 -25.06 1.41
CA PRO A 45 12.33 -24.35 1.17
C PRO A 45 11.76 -23.78 2.49
N CYS A 46 11.47 -22.48 2.50
CA CYS A 46 10.90 -21.80 3.68
C CYS A 46 11.72 -21.91 4.97
N GLY A 47 13.03 -22.20 4.88
CA GLY A 47 13.91 -22.39 6.04
C GLY A 47 13.50 -23.56 6.93
N GLN A 48 12.96 -24.63 6.32
CA GLN A 48 12.45 -25.80 7.02
C GLN A 48 13.52 -26.52 7.86
N LEU A 49 14.77 -26.63 7.40
CA LEU A 49 15.84 -27.29 8.15
C LEU A 49 16.20 -26.53 9.43
N SER A 50 16.01 -25.21 9.43
CA SER A 50 16.21 -24.34 10.59
C SER A 50 14.93 -24.14 11.42
N GLY A 51 13.84 -24.82 11.09
CA GLY A 51 12.56 -24.68 11.79
C GLY A 51 11.89 -23.31 11.61
N ARG A 52 12.26 -22.54 10.58
CA ARG A 52 11.70 -21.20 10.33
C ARG A 52 10.31 -21.24 9.72
N GLY A 53 9.99 -22.30 8.99
CA GLY A 53 8.72 -22.43 8.30
C GLY A 53 8.65 -23.72 7.51
N SER A 54 7.57 -23.86 6.76
CA SER A 54 7.40 -24.96 5.81
C SER A 54 6.48 -24.54 4.67
N CYS A 55 6.60 -25.23 3.54
CA CYS A 55 5.73 -25.01 2.40
C CYS A 55 4.35 -25.65 2.66
N GLN A 56 3.30 -24.84 2.68
CA GLN A 56 1.94 -25.28 3.01
C GLN A 56 0.93 -24.75 2.00
N ASN A 57 -0.27 -25.34 2.00
CA ASN A 57 -1.38 -24.80 1.21
C ASN A 57 -1.80 -23.44 1.77
N ILE A 58 -2.15 -22.50 0.88
CA ILE A 58 -2.69 -21.22 1.30
C ILE A 58 -4.02 -21.41 2.05
N LEU A 59 -4.28 -20.51 3.01
CA LEU A 59 -5.58 -20.39 3.66
C LEU A 59 -6.33 -19.23 3.01
N LEU A 60 -7.46 -19.54 2.38
CA LEU A 60 -8.35 -18.53 1.79
C LEU A 60 -9.42 -18.13 2.80
N SER A 61 -9.83 -16.86 2.72
CA SER A 61 -10.97 -16.37 3.48
C SER A 61 -12.24 -17.10 3.07
N ASN A 62 -13.05 -17.48 4.05
CA ASN A 62 -14.41 -17.99 3.84
C ASN A 62 -15.48 -16.92 4.10
N ALA A 63 -15.08 -15.66 4.24
CA ALA A 63 -15.99 -14.54 4.40
C ALA A 63 -16.85 -14.35 3.14
N PRO A 64 -18.11 -13.91 3.27
CA PRO A 64 -18.96 -13.62 2.12
C PRO A 64 -18.38 -12.46 1.30
N LEU A 65 -18.59 -12.52 -0.02
CA LEU A 65 -18.22 -11.43 -0.93
C LEU A 65 -19.22 -10.26 -0.77
N GLY A 66 -18.71 -9.04 -0.92
CA GLY A 66 -19.55 -7.84 -0.95
C GLY A 66 -20.42 -7.81 -2.22
N PRO A 67 -21.64 -7.24 -2.16
CA PRO A 67 -22.55 -7.20 -3.31
C PRO A 67 -22.07 -6.29 -4.46
N GLN A 68 -21.04 -5.47 -4.23
CA GLN A 68 -20.47 -4.54 -5.21
C GLN A 68 -19.76 -5.23 -6.39
N PHE A 69 -19.33 -6.49 -6.22
CA PHE A 69 -18.62 -7.23 -7.27
C PHE A 69 -19.41 -8.49 -7.65
N PRO A 70 -20.24 -8.44 -8.71
CA PRO A 70 -21.14 -9.53 -9.06
C PRO A 70 -20.49 -10.64 -9.92
N PHE A 71 -19.17 -10.58 -10.13
CA PHE A 71 -18.44 -11.51 -10.99
C PHE A 71 -17.67 -12.57 -10.19
N THR A 72 -17.24 -13.63 -10.87
CA THR A 72 -16.40 -14.68 -10.28
C THR A 72 -15.45 -15.23 -11.33
N GLY A 73 -14.17 -15.34 -10.98
CA GLY A 73 -13.12 -15.89 -11.82
C GLY A 73 -12.75 -15.00 -13.01
N VAL A 74 -12.96 -13.69 -12.88
CA VAL A 74 -12.64 -12.70 -13.94
C VAL A 74 -11.48 -11.78 -13.56
N ASP A 75 -11.17 -11.68 -12.27
CA ASP A 75 -10.09 -10.83 -11.77
C ASP A 75 -9.05 -11.65 -11.00
N ASP A 76 -7.76 -11.47 -11.35
CA ASP A 76 -6.64 -12.20 -10.77
C ASP A 76 -6.48 -11.95 -9.24
N ARG A 77 -7.12 -10.90 -8.73
CA ARG A 77 -7.11 -10.50 -7.31
C ARG A 77 -8.16 -11.22 -6.47
N GLU A 78 -9.11 -11.91 -7.09
CA GLU A 78 -10.09 -12.72 -6.39
C GLU A 78 -9.42 -13.83 -5.58
N SER A 79 -9.86 -14.03 -4.33
CA SER A 79 -9.30 -15.07 -3.44
C SER A 79 -7.76 -15.06 -3.43
N TRP A 80 -7.18 -13.85 -3.31
CA TRP A 80 -5.73 -13.66 -3.37
C TRP A 80 -4.99 -14.56 -2.38
N PRO A 81 -3.90 -15.27 -2.78
CA PRO A 81 -3.23 -15.25 -4.09
C PRO A 81 -3.51 -16.49 -4.98
N SER A 82 -4.66 -17.16 -4.83
CA SER A 82 -4.96 -18.49 -5.40
C SER A 82 -4.85 -18.61 -6.92
N ILE A 83 -5.00 -17.51 -7.65
CA ILE A 83 -4.83 -17.49 -9.10
C ILE A 83 -3.40 -17.84 -9.49
N PHE A 84 -2.41 -17.36 -8.73
CA PHE A 84 -0.98 -17.59 -8.99
C PHE A 84 -0.41 -18.76 -8.19
N TYR A 85 -0.74 -18.88 -6.90
CA TYR A 85 -0.14 -19.87 -6.01
C TYR A 85 -1.18 -20.51 -5.10
N ASN A 86 -1.16 -21.84 -5.02
CA ASN A 86 -1.92 -22.63 -4.06
C ASN A 86 -1.08 -22.99 -2.83
N ARG A 87 0.25 -22.89 -2.94
CA ARG A 87 1.20 -23.23 -1.88
C ARG A 87 2.22 -22.12 -1.68
N THR A 88 2.40 -21.70 -0.43
CA THR A 88 3.35 -20.66 -0.03
C THR A 88 4.04 -21.01 1.28
N CYS A 89 5.10 -20.29 1.62
CA CYS A 89 5.77 -20.44 2.90
C CYS A 89 4.88 -20.00 4.07
N GLN A 90 4.63 -20.93 4.99
CA GLN A 90 4.01 -20.66 6.28
C GLN A 90 5.10 -20.62 7.35
N CYS A 91 5.40 -19.42 7.85
CA CYS A 91 6.48 -19.22 8.81
C CYS A 91 6.04 -19.57 10.25
N SER A 92 6.99 -20.08 11.02
CA SER A 92 6.83 -20.51 12.41
C SER A 92 7.19 -19.38 13.37
N GLY A 93 6.55 -19.35 14.54
CA GLY A 93 6.89 -18.40 15.60
C GLY A 93 6.85 -16.93 15.13
N ASN A 94 7.98 -16.23 15.28
CA ASN A 94 8.13 -14.82 14.90
C ASN A 94 8.83 -14.62 13.54
N PHE A 95 9.05 -15.68 12.77
CA PHE A 95 9.57 -15.56 11.42
C PHE A 95 8.47 -15.07 10.45
N THR A 96 8.88 -14.38 9.39
CA THR A 96 8.05 -13.88 8.29
C THR A 96 8.89 -13.72 7.02
N GLY A 97 8.31 -13.16 5.96
CA GLY A 97 8.94 -13.02 4.66
C GLY A 97 8.56 -14.16 3.74
N PHE A 98 8.83 -13.98 2.44
CA PHE A 98 8.41 -14.93 1.41
C PHE A 98 9.15 -16.28 1.49
N ASP A 99 10.28 -16.33 2.19
CA ASP A 99 11.13 -17.50 2.44
C ASP A 99 11.29 -17.81 3.94
N CYS A 100 10.55 -17.12 4.82
CA CYS A 100 10.70 -17.14 6.27
C CYS A 100 12.04 -16.64 6.83
N GLY A 101 12.80 -15.88 6.04
CA GLY A 101 14.09 -15.31 6.44
C GLY A 101 14.00 -14.07 7.34
N ASN A 102 12.87 -13.36 7.32
CA ASN A 102 12.67 -12.10 8.05
C ASN A 102 11.98 -12.33 9.41
N CYS A 103 11.92 -11.27 10.22
CA CYS A 103 11.19 -11.25 11.48
C CYS A 103 9.88 -10.45 11.37
N LYS A 104 8.85 -10.90 12.10
CA LYS A 104 7.59 -10.14 12.27
C LYS A 104 7.89 -8.75 12.83
N PHE A 105 7.07 -7.76 12.46
CA PHE A 105 7.21 -6.39 12.98
C PHE A 105 7.26 -6.38 14.52
N GLY A 106 8.24 -5.67 15.08
CA GLY A 106 8.51 -5.65 16.53
C GLY A 106 9.52 -6.70 17.01
N PHE A 107 9.94 -7.63 16.14
CA PHE A 107 10.94 -8.66 16.44
C PHE A 107 12.17 -8.54 15.53
N TRP A 108 13.34 -8.86 16.07
CA TRP A 108 14.64 -8.79 15.41
C TRP A 108 15.60 -9.88 15.89
N GLY A 109 16.82 -9.82 15.35
CA GLY A 109 17.88 -10.77 15.60
C GLY A 109 17.76 -12.00 14.70
N PRO A 110 18.81 -12.83 14.64
CA PRO A 110 18.85 -13.98 13.75
C PRO A 110 17.70 -14.97 14.02
N ASN A 111 17.19 -15.04 15.25
CA ASN A 111 16.12 -15.97 15.64
C ASN A 111 14.76 -15.29 15.90
N CYS A 112 14.61 -13.99 15.60
CA CYS A 112 13.38 -13.22 15.80
C CYS A 112 12.84 -13.26 17.26
N THR A 113 13.75 -13.31 18.23
CA THR A 113 13.45 -13.34 19.66
C THR A 113 13.57 -11.97 20.31
N ASP A 114 14.39 -11.09 19.73
CA ASP A 114 14.68 -9.79 20.32
C ASP A 114 13.54 -8.84 20.01
N ARG A 115 13.04 -8.14 21.02
CA ARG A 115 11.97 -7.15 20.84
C ARG A 115 12.58 -5.79 20.60
N ARG A 116 11.94 -5.00 19.75
CA ARG A 116 12.26 -3.58 19.64
C ARG A 116 11.02 -2.76 19.37
N LEU A 117 11.09 -1.53 19.84
CA LEU A 117 10.08 -0.52 19.66
C LEU A 117 10.67 0.55 18.76
N LEU A 118 10.01 0.81 17.65
CA LEU A 118 10.31 1.91 16.76
C LEU A 118 9.23 2.98 16.93
N VAL A 119 9.64 4.25 16.84
CA VAL A 119 8.76 5.40 17.06
C VAL A 119 8.75 6.26 15.81
N ARG A 120 7.59 6.31 15.13
CA ARG A 120 7.34 7.28 14.07
C ARG A 120 7.10 8.65 14.71
N ARG A 121 7.87 9.65 14.30
CA ARG A 121 7.84 11.01 14.84
C ARG A 121 7.24 11.96 13.82
N ASN A 122 6.74 13.11 14.28
CA ASN A 122 6.34 14.17 13.36
C ASN A 122 7.56 14.62 12.56
N ILE A 123 7.41 14.82 11.24
CA ILE A 123 8.47 15.27 10.36
C ILE A 123 9.07 16.61 10.80
N PHE A 124 8.29 17.47 11.45
CA PHE A 124 8.76 18.75 11.99
C PHE A 124 9.62 18.60 13.26
N ASP A 125 9.54 17.47 13.96
CA ASP A 125 10.34 17.19 15.16
C ASP A 125 11.71 16.57 14.82
N LEU A 126 11.94 16.21 13.56
CA LEU A 126 13.20 15.64 13.11
C LEU A 126 14.29 16.70 13.08
N SER A 127 15.48 16.35 13.56
CA SER A 127 16.68 17.15 13.34
C SER A 127 17.07 17.17 11.86
N ALA A 128 17.87 18.16 11.43
CA ALA A 128 18.33 18.24 10.04
C ALA A 128 18.99 16.93 9.55
N PRO A 129 19.90 16.27 10.31
CA PRO A 129 20.47 14.99 9.88
C PRO A 129 19.45 13.84 9.78
N GLU A 130 18.44 13.80 10.67
CA GLU A 130 17.38 12.78 10.59
C GLU A 130 16.51 12.97 9.35
N LYS A 131 16.20 14.23 9.02
CA LYS A 131 15.45 14.60 7.82
C LYS A 131 16.23 14.32 6.54
N ASP A 132 17.50 14.72 6.47
CA ASP A 132 18.39 14.43 5.34
C ASP A 132 18.53 12.92 5.10
N LYS A 133 18.66 12.14 6.19
CA LYS A 133 18.68 10.68 6.14
C LYS A 133 17.38 10.12 5.54
N PHE A 134 16.22 10.62 5.97
CA PHE A 134 14.93 10.18 5.44
C PHE A 134 14.83 10.41 3.92
N PHE A 135 15.17 11.60 3.43
CA PHE A 135 15.14 11.91 2.00
C PHE A 135 16.17 11.12 1.19
N ALA A 136 17.38 10.95 1.73
CA ALA A 136 18.41 10.13 1.10
C ALA A 136 17.95 8.68 0.95
N TYR A 137 17.28 8.12 1.96
CA TYR A 137 16.78 6.74 1.91
C TYR A 137 15.61 6.56 0.94
N LEU A 138 14.67 7.52 0.86
CA LEU A 138 13.63 7.50 -0.17
C LEU A 138 14.23 7.58 -1.58
N THR A 139 15.21 8.45 -1.77
CA THR A 139 15.91 8.59 -3.05
C THR A 139 16.67 7.32 -3.42
N LEU A 140 17.36 6.70 -2.46
CA LEU A 140 18.02 5.42 -2.66
C LEU A 140 17.01 4.33 -3.05
N ALA A 141 15.86 4.26 -2.39
CA ALA A 141 14.79 3.31 -2.71
C ALA A 141 14.21 3.53 -4.11
N LYS A 142 14.06 4.80 -4.54
CA LYS A 142 13.58 5.17 -5.89
C LYS A 142 14.56 4.80 -7.00
N HIS A 143 15.85 4.66 -6.68
CA HIS A 143 16.89 4.36 -7.66
C HIS A 143 17.50 2.96 -7.53
N THR A 144 17.04 2.14 -6.57
CA THR A 144 17.54 0.77 -6.39
C THR A 144 16.50 -0.26 -6.79
N ILE A 145 16.82 -1.08 -7.79
CA ILE A 145 16.00 -2.23 -8.20
C ILE A 145 15.84 -3.21 -7.04
N SER A 146 14.61 -3.66 -6.78
CA SER A 146 14.35 -4.67 -5.76
C SER A 146 15.04 -5.98 -6.13
N SER A 147 15.87 -6.49 -5.21
CA SER A 147 16.48 -7.81 -5.35
C SER A 147 15.44 -8.92 -5.25
N ASP A 148 14.42 -8.68 -4.44
CA ASP A 148 13.49 -9.70 -3.99
C ASP A 148 12.22 -9.76 -4.83
N TYR A 149 11.73 -8.63 -5.30
CA TYR A 149 10.40 -8.53 -5.90
C TYR A 149 10.45 -8.01 -7.33
N VAL A 150 9.50 -8.48 -8.12
CA VAL A 150 9.19 -8.01 -9.48
C VAL A 150 7.69 -7.72 -9.57
N ILE A 151 7.26 -7.06 -10.64
CA ILE A 151 5.85 -6.78 -10.89
C ILE A 151 5.34 -7.56 -12.10
N PRO A 152 4.12 -8.12 -12.08
CA PRO A 152 3.49 -8.66 -13.27
C PRO A 152 3.12 -7.50 -14.21
N ILE A 153 3.37 -7.70 -15.50
CA ILE A 153 3.06 -6.72 -16.56
C ILE A 153 1.95 -7.20 -17.51
N GLY A 154 1.26 -8.26 -17.10
CA GLY A 154 0.10 -8.82 -17.78
C GLY A 154 -0.70 -9.69 -16.82
N THR A 155 -1.96 -9.97 -17.17
CA THR A 155 -2.85 -10.84 -16.39
C THR A 155 -2.40 -12.30 -16.45
N TYR A 156 -2.84 -13.13 -15.52
CA TYR A 156 -2.52 -14.56 -15.50
C TYR A 156 -2.97 -15.28 -16.79
N GLY A 157 -4.11 -14.85 -17.34
CA GLY A 157 -4.59 -15.29 -18.65
C GLY A 157 -3.63 -14.93 -19.79
N GLN A 158 -3.09 -13.70 -19.81
CA GLN A 158 -2.07 -13.26 -20.77
C GLN A 158 -0.75 -14.03 -20.61
N MET A 159 -0.42 -14.46 -19.39
CA MET A 159 0.71 -15.36 -19.11
C MET A 159 0.50 -16.81 -19.58
N LYS A 160 -0.59 -17.09 -20.33
CA LYS A 160 -0.99 -18.44 -20.74
C LYS A 160 -1.02 -19.39 -19.55
N ASN A 161 -1.71 -18.97 -18.49
CA ASN A 161 -1.85 -19.70 -17.23
C ASN A 161 -0.50 -20.10 -16.62
N GLY A 162 0.45 -19.16 -16.59
CA GLY A 162 1.78 -19.34 -15.99
C GLY A 162 2.84 -19.91 -16.92
N SER A 163 2.49 -20.47 -18.08
CA SER A 163 3.48 -21.05 -18.99
C SER A 163 4.41 -20.01 -19.64
N THR A 164 3.93 -18.77 -19.78
CA THR A 164 4.70 -17.62 -20.32
C THR A 164 4.74 -16.50 -19.28
N PRO A 165 5.65 -16.53 -18.30
CA PRO A 165 5.75 -15.49 -17.27
C PRO A 165 5.96 -14.09 -17.87
N MET A 166 5.23 -13.10 -17.37
CA MET A 166 5.33 -11.71 -17.80
C MET A 166 5.60 -10.81 -16.58
N PHE A 167 6.87 -10.55 -16.30
CA PHE A 167 7.30 -9.74 -15.15
C PHE A 167 8.36 -8.71 -15.56
N SER A 168 8.39 -7.60 -14.85
CA SER A 168 9.41 -6.56 -14.98
C SER A 168 10.10 -6.28 -13.65
N ASP A 169 11.37 -5.90 -13.74
CA ASP A 169 12.09 -5.29 -12.64
C ASP A 169 11.45 -3.96 -12.24
N ILE A 170 11.57 -3.62 -10.96
CA ILE A 170 11.07 -2.37 -10.39
C ILE A 170 11.99 -1.91 -9.26
N ASN A 171 12.10 -0.60 -9.04
CA ASN A 171 12.80 -0.08 -7.87
C ASN A 171 11.94 -0.22 -6.60
N ILE A 172 12.57 -0.15 -5.44
CA ILE A 172 11.92 -0.39 -4.15
C ILE A 172 10.79 0.61 -3.89
N TYR A 173 10.96 1.89 -4.23
CA TYR A 173 9.89 2.88 -4.06
C TYR A 173 8.69 2.56 -4.96
N ASP A 174 8.97 2.31 -6.25
CA ASP A 174 7.94 2.07 -7.25
C ASP A 174 7.25 0.71 -7.10
N LEU A 175 7.87 -0.25 -6.41
CA LEU A 175 7.19 -1.47 -5.99
C LEU A 175 5.92 -1.14 -5.18
N PHE A 176 6.02 -0.21 -4.22
CA PHE A 176 4.89 0.21 -3.40
C PHE A 176 3.89 1.07 -4.16
N VAL A 177 4.36 1.90 -5.10
CA VAL A 177 3.47 2.58 -6.05
C VAL A 177 2.65 1.57 -6.85
N TRP A 178 3.31 0.55 -7.41
CA TRP A 178 2.64 -0.47 -8.21
C TRP A 178 1.67 -1.32 -7.39
N ILE A 179 2.01 -1.66 -6.14
CA ILE A 179 1.12 -2.40 -5.23
C ILE A 179 -0.16 -1.61 -4.99
N HIS A 180 -0.06 -0.30 -4.74
CA HIS A 180 -1.22 0.58 -4.55
C HIS A 180 -2.07 0.69 -5.82
N TYR A 181 -1.42 0.87 -6.98
CA TYR A 181 -2.09 0.79 -8.28
C TYR A 181 -2.86 -0.54 -8.46
N TYR A 182 -2.22 -1.68 -8.16
CA TYR A 182 -2.78 -3.00 -8.45
C TYR A 182 -4.01 -3.32 -7.58
N VAL A 183 -4.09 -2.79 -6.36
CA VAL A 183 -5.29 -2.98 -5.52
C VAL A 183 -6.45 -2.04 -5.89
N SER A 184 -6.14 -0.92 -6.54
CA SER A 184 -7.10 0.14 -6.91
C SER A 184 -7.41 0.21 -8.41
N MET A 185 -6.83 -0.65 -9.24
CA MET A 185 -7.16 -0.72 -10.66
C MET A 185 -8.56 -1.33 -10.86
N ASP A 186 -9.21 -0.95 -11.95
CA ASP A 186 -10.49 -1.53 -12.37
C ASP A 186 -10.33 -3.02 -12.73
N ALA A 187 -11.40 -3.81 -12.63
CA ALA A 187 -11.37 -5.20 -13.08
C ALA A 187 -11.50 -5.29 -14.61
N LEU A 188 -10.57 -6.03 -15.22
CA LEU A 188 -10.50 -6.25 -16.66
C LEU A 188 -11.35 -7.47 -17.03
N LEU A 189 -12.57 -7.27 -17.52
CA LEU A 189 -13.51 -8.38 -17.80
C LEU A 189 -13.26 -9.08 -19.14
N GLY A 190 -12.34 -8.56 -19.96
CA GLY A 190 -12.07 -9.03 -21.32
C GLY A 190 -12.99 -8.39 -22.36
N GLY A 191 -12.67 -8.56 -23.65
CA GLY A 191 -13.53 -8.08 -24.74
C GLY A 191 -13.82 -6.57 -24.73
N SER A 192 -12.92 -5.75 -24.15
CA SER A 192 -13.05 -4.30 -23.87
C SER A 192 -13.97 -3.91 -22.70
N GLU A 193 -14.54 -4.87 -21.98
CA GLU A 193 -15.37 -4.60 -20.80
C GLU A 193 -14.50 -4.35 -19.55
N ILE A 194 -14.93 -3.40 -18.72
CA ILE A 194 -14.25 -2.95 -17.49
C ILE A 194 -15.29 -2.78 -16.38
N TRP A 195 -14.96 -3.25 -15.17
CA TRP A 195 -15.75 -2.95 -13.97
C TRP A 195 -14.98 -2.01 -13.04
N ARG A 196 -15.56 -0.85 -12.76
CA ARG A 196 -14.92 0.22 -11.98
C ARG A 196 -15.30 0.24 -10.49
N ASP A 197 -16.41 -0.39 -10.12
CA ASP A 197 -16.90 -0.37 -8.73
C ASP A 197 -16.25 -1.49 -7.91
N ILE A 198 -14.91 -1.44 -7.82
CA ILE A 198 -14.08 -2.41 -7.09
C ILE A 198 -12.78 -1.73 -6.63
N ASP A 199 -12.48 -1.85 -5.34
CA ASP A 199 -11.19 -1.48 -4.76
C ASP A 199 -10.87 -2.41 -3.57
N PHE A 200 -9.66 -2.97 -3.53
CA PHE A 200 -9.26 -3.95 -2.51
C PHE A 200 -8.60 -3.31 -1.28
N ALA A 201 -8.39 -1.98 -1.30
CA ALA A 201 -7.69 -1.23 -0.27
C ALA A 201 -8.42 0.05 0.18
N HIS A 202 -9.53 0.43 -0.45
CA HIS A 202 -10.31 1.62 -0.13
C HIS A 202 -11.81 1.33 -0.10
N GLU A 203 -12.58 2.32 0.33
CA GLU A 203 -14.04 2.39 0.35
C GLU A 203 -14.72 1.30 1.18
N ALA A 204 -13.97 0.53 1.95
CA ALA A 204 -14.39 -0.68 2.64
C ALA A 204 -13.58 -0.92 3.93
N PRO A 205 -13.93 -1.88 4.79
CA PRO A 205 -13.35 -2.02 6.13
C PRO A 205 -11.86 -2.38 6.12
N ALA A 206 -11.31 -2.79 4.97
CA ALA A 206 -9.91 -3.11 4.80
C ALA A 206 -9.00 -1.87 4.70
N PHE A 207 -9.56 -0.65 4.52
CA PHE A 207 -8.78 0.57 4.27
C PHE A 207 -7.62 0.80 5.24
N LEU A 208 -7.92 0.87 6.54
CA LEU A 208 -6.92 1.11 7.58
C LEU A 208 -5.93 -0.05 7.76
N PRO A 209 -6.34 -1.32 7.90
CA PRO A 209 -5.40 -2.42 8.05
C PRO A 209 -4.53 -2.65 6.81
N TRP A 210 -5.06 -2.42 5.61
CA TRP A 210 -4.29 -2.53 4.36
C TRP A 210 -3.18 -1.48 4.32
N HIS A 211 -3.50 -0.20 4.51
CA HIS A 211 -2.51 0.88 4.50
C HIS A 211 -1.51 0.77 5.66
N ARG A 212 -1.93 0.25 6.81
CA ARG A 212 -1.02 -0.06 7.93
C ARG A 212 0.03 -1.09 7.54
N LEU A 213 -0.39 -2.22 6.97
CA LEU A 213 0.55 -3.26 6.54
C LEU A 213 1.43 -2.77 5.38
N PHE A 214 0.86 -2.01 4.46
CA PHE A 214 1.55 -1.37 3.35
C PHE A 214 2.72 -0.49 3.85
N LEU A 215 2.48 0.43 4.78
CA LEU A 215 3.53 1.28 5.36
C LEU A 215 4.57 0.48 6.15
N LEU A 216 4.17 -0.58 6.85
CA LEU A 216 5.10 -1.44 7.59
C LEU A 216 6.04 -2.20 6.64
N ARG A 217 5.52 -2.68 5.50
CA ARG A 217 6.34 -3.33 4.46
C ARG A 217 7.26 -2.33 3.77
N TRP A 218 6.77 -1.13 3.46
CA TRP A 218 7.60 -0.08 2.86
C TRP A 218 8.78 0.29 3.75
N GLU A 219 8.51 0.50 5.04
CA GLU A 219 9.55 0.77 6.03
C GLU A 219 10.57 -0.37 6.14
N GLN A 220 10.11 -1.63 6.17
CA GLN A 220 10.98 -2.81 6.24
C GLN A 220 11.88 -2.97 5.01
N GLU A 221 11.39 -2.71 3.80
CA GLU A 221 12.22 -2.78 2.58
C GLU A 221 13.29 -1.68 2.56
N ILE A 222 12.99 -0.49 3.07
CA ILE A 222 13.99 0.59 3.21
C ILE A 222 15.01 0.25 4.30
N GLN A 223 14.58 -0.30 5.44
CA GLN A 223 15.49 -0.81 6.48
C GLN A 223 16.44 -1.87 5.92
N LYS A 224 15.91 -2.82 5.13
CA LYS A 224 16.71 -3.87 4.48
C LYS A 224 17.70 -3.28 3.46
N LEU A 225 17.24 -2.36 2.62
CA LEU A 225 18.07 -1.69 1.61
C LEU A 225 19.26 -0.95 2.23
N THR A 226 19.02 -0.26 3.33
CA THR A 226 19.98 0.67 3.94
C THR A 226 20.84 0.00 5.02
N GLY A 227 20.39 -1.13 5.56
CA GLY A 227 20.94 -1.74 6.76
C GLY A 227 20.64 -0.96 8.04
N ASP A 228 19.90 0.16 7.96
CA ASP A 228 19.48 0.94 9.12
C ASP A 228 18.16 0.40 9.65
N GLU A 229 18.25 -0.61 10.52
CA GLU A 229 17.07 -1.18 11.13
C GLU A 229 16.33 -0.22 12.09
N ASN A 230 16.93 0.94 12.45
CA ASN A 230 16.27 1.97 13.27
C ASN A 230 15.43 2.94 12.43
N PHE A 231 15.47 2.81 11.10
CA PHE A 231 14.72 3.68 10.22
C PHE A 231 13.20 3.55 10.47
N THR A 232 12.53 4.71 10.53
CA THR A 232 11.07 4.80 10.59
C THR A 232 10.58 5.86 9.64
N ILE A 233 9.44 5.62 9.01
CA ILE A 233 8.74 6.63 8.22
C ILE A 233 8.13 7.66 9.21
N PRO A 234 8.48 8.96 9.13
CA PRO A 234 7.85 9.99 9.96
C PRO A 234 6.40 10.24 9.49
N TYR A 235 5.64 11.00 10.26
CA TYR A 235 4.30 11.42 9.87
C TYR A 235 4.20 12.94 9.70
N TRP A 236 3.24 13.38 8.90
CA TRP A 236 2.83 14.78 8.79
C TRP A 236 1.55 15.00 9.58
N ASP A 237 1.64 15.84 10.60
CA ASP A 237 0.47 16.31 11.32
C ASP A 237 -0.21 17.44 10.56
N TRP A 238 -1.17 17.08 9.71
CA TRP A 238 -1.91 18.00 8.85
C TRP A 238 -3.06 18.74 9.57
N ARG A 239 -3.29 18.48 10.86
CA ARG A 239 -4.38 19.11 11.61
C ARG A 239 -4.18 20.62 11.64
N ASP A 240 -5.26 21.34 11.36
CA ASP A 240 -5.32 22.81 11.39
C ASP A 240 -4.37 23.49 10.38
N ALA A 241 -3.80 22.73 9.43
CA ALA A 241 -2.99 23.29 8.36
C ALA A 241 -3.86 24.18 7.46
N GLU A 242 -3.46 25.44 7.28
CA GLU A 242 -4.14 26.36 6.34
C GLU A 242 -3.65 26.18 4.89
N LYS A 243 -2.44 25.65 4.73
CA LYS A 243 -1.76 25.39 3.47
C LYS A 243 -0.85 24.17 3.59
N CYS A 244 -0.31 23.67 2.48
CA CYS A 244 0.74 22.65 2.54
C CYS A 244 2.04 23.23 3.14
N ASP A 245 2.26 23.03 4.44
CA ASP A 245 3.43 23.47 5.20
C ASP A 245 4.67 22.59 4.95
N ILE A 246 4.47 21.33 4.56
CA ILE A 246 5.55 20.43 4.10
C ILE A 246 5.93 20.62 2.61
N CYS A 247 5.21 21.43 1.85
CA CYS A 247 5.50 21.70 0.43
C CYS A 247 6.53 22.81 0.27
N THR A 248 7.75 22.56 0.75
CA THR A 248 8.91 23.44 0.61
C THR A 248 10.13 22.63 0.19
N ASP A 249 11.15 23.28 -0.37
CA ASP A 249 12.37 22.60 -0.82
C ASP A 249 13.20 22.02 0.34
N GLU A 250 12.92 22.45 1.57
CA GLU A 250 13.47 21.85 2.79
C GLU A 250 12.78 20.52 3.15
N TYR A 251 11.57 20.27 2.66
CA TYR A 251 10.78 19.09 2.93
C TYR A 251 10.40 18.36 1.63
N MET A 252 9.13 18.37 1.23
CA MET A 252 8.62 17.54 0.13
C MET A 252 8.64 18.20 -1.24
N GLY A 253 9.36 19.32 -1.37
CA GLY A 253 9.46 20.12 -2.57
C GLY A 253 8.45 21.25 -2.63
N GLY A 254 8.97 22.45 -2.92
CA GLY A 254 8.16 23.64 -3.17
C GLY A 254 7.51 23.63 -4.55
N GLN A 255 6.68 24.63 -4.82
CA GLN A 255 6.05 24.82 -6.13
C GLN A 255 7.04 25.42 -7.13
N HIS A 256 7.02 24.94 -8.38
CA HIS A 256 7.88 25.47 -9.43
C HIS A 256 7.46 26.90 -9.83
N PRO A 257 8.39 27.89 -9.86
CA PRO A 257 8.05 29.30 -10.11
C PRO A 257 7.34 29.58 -11.44
N ALA A 258 7.70 28.86 -12.51
CA ALA A 258 7.12 29.04 -13.84
C ALA A 258 5.95 28.10 -14.20
N ASN A 259 5.72 27.03 -13.42
CA ASN A 259 4.65 26.07 -13.70
C ASN A 259 4.10 25.53 -12.37
N PRO A 260 2.96 26.03 -11.89
CA PRO A 260 2.45 25.71 -10.56
C PRO A 260 2.07 24.23 -10.36
N ASN A 261 2.05 23.42 -11.43
CA ASN A 261 1.75 21.99 -11.34
C ASN A 261 3.00 21.11 -11.18
N LEU A 262 4.20 21.69 -11.17
CA LEU A 262 5.45 20.95 -11.00
C LEU A 262 6.14 21.35 -9.69
N LEU A 263 7.03 20.47 -9.21
CA LEU A 263 7.90 20.79 -8.09
C LEU A 263 9.04 21.72 -8.49
N SER A 264 9.46 22.55 -7.54
CA SER A 264 10.65 23.39 -7.63
C SER A 264 11.88 22.54 -8.00
N PRO A 265 12.74 22.99 -8.95
CA PRO A 265 13.94 22.26 -9.34
C PRO A 265 14.98 22.10 -8.21
N ALA A 266 14.82 22.82 -7.09
CA ALA A 266 15.67 22.66 -5.92
C ALA A 266 15.26 21.46 -5.04
N SER A 267 14.09 20.87 -5.25
CA SER A 267 13.64 19.68 -4.55
C SER A 267 14.30 18.41 -5.11
N PHE A 268 14.70 17.50 -4.21
CA PHE A 268 15.15 16.15 -4.58
C PHE A 268 14.12 15.38 -5.43
N PHE A 269 12.83 15.67 -5.23
CA PHE A 269 11.73 14.95 -5.86
C PHE A 269 11.35 15.49 -7.25
N SER A 270 11.92 16.63 -7.69
CA SER A 270 11.54 17.25 -8.97
C SER A 270 11.99 16.45 -10.19
N SER A 271 13.01 15.60 -10.04
CA SER A 271 13.52 14.72 -11.09
C SER A 271 12.77 13.38 -11.16
N TRP A 272 11.96 13.07 -10.16
CA TRP A 272 11.29 11.79 -10.08
C TRP A 272 10.28 11.63 -11.21
N GLN A 273 10.29 10.44 -11.80
CA GLN A 273 9.29 10.04 -12.77
C GLN A 273 8.23 9.18 -12.08
N ILE A 274 6.96 9.44 -12.41
CA ILE A 274 5.83 8.66 -11.93
C ILE A 274 5.61 7.42 -12.80
N ILE A 275 4.93 6.44 -12.25
CA ILE A 275 4.44 5.24 -12.94
C ILE A 275 2.96 5.01 -12.62
N CYS A 276 2.29 4.15 -13.38
CA CYS A 276 0.94 3.66 -13.05
C CYS A 276 -0.16 4.73 -12.93
N SER A 277 -0.04 5.82 -13.69
CA SER A 277 -0.95 6.96 -13.68
C SER A 277 -1.94 7.00 -14.85
N ARG A 278 -1.81 6.09 -15.83
CA ARG A 278 -2.60 6.08 -17.07
C ARG A 278 -3.69 5.01 -17.09
N LEU A 279 -4.55 4.99 -16.06
CA LEU A 279 -5.59 3.96 -15.88
C LEU A 279 -6.44 3.71 -17.14
N GLU A 280 -6.94 4.76 -17.79
CA GLU A 280 -7.78 4.61 -18.98
C GLU A 280 -7.04 3.98 -20.17
N GLU A 281 -5.72 4.22 -20.29
CA GLU A 281 -4.89 3.56 -21.31
C GLU A 281 -4.79 2.06 -21.01
N TYR A 282 -4.48 1.69 -19.76
CA TYR A 282 -4.38 0.30 -19.33
C TYR A 282 -5.69 -0.46 -19.52
N ASN A 283 -6.82 0.17 -19.17
CA ASN A 283 -8.16 -0.36 -19.35
C ASN A 283 -8.46 -0.63 -20.83
N SER A 284 -8.18 0.35 -21.69
CA SER A 284 -8.43 0.23 -23.13
C SER A 284 -7.60 -0.89 -23.79
N HIS A 285 -6.37 -1.09 -23.30
CA HIS A 285 -5.46 -2.12 -23.78
C HIS A 285 -5.60 -3.46 -23.04
N GLN A 286 -6.46 -3.55 -22.01
CA GLN A 286 -6.60 -4.71 -21.14
C GLN A 286 -5.23 -5.17 -20.61
N SER A 287 -4.44 -4.23 -20.12
CA SER A 287 -3.04 -4.45 -19.70
C SER A 287 -2.81 -3.95 -18.28
N LEU A 288 -1.72 -4.41 -17.67
CA LEU A 288 -1.27 -3.89 -16.36
C LEU A 288 -0.22 -2.79 -16.56
N CYS A 289 -0.12 -1.89 -15.59
CA CYS A 289 1.02 -0.99 -15.49
C CYS A 289 2.34 -1.79 -15.51
N ASN A 290 3.26 -1.40 -16.39
CA ASN A 290 4.53 -2.08 -16.59
C ASN A 290 5.72 -1.44 -15.83
N GLY A 291 5.47 -0.39 -15.05
CA GLY A 291 6.50 0.35 -14.31
C GLY A 291 7.36 1.29 -15.17
N THR A 292 7.01 1.51 -16.44
CA THR A 292 7.73 2.50 -17.27
C THR A 292 7.44 3.93 -16.82
N PRO A 293 8.43 4.84 -16.85
CA PRO A 293 8.24 6.26 -16.54
C PRO A 293 7.17 6.95 -17.40
N GLU A 294 6.24 7.66 -16.76
CA GLU A 294 5.09 8.29 -17.42
C GLU A 294 5.11 9.82 -17.42
N GLY A 295 6.12 10.42 -16.77
CA GLY A 295 6.32 11.87 -16.68
C GLY A 295 6.68 12.30 -15.25
N PRO A 296 6.86 13.62 -15.03
CA PRO A 296 7.20 14.14 -13.72
C PRO A 296 6.03 14.07 -12.74
N LEU A 297 6.35 14.09 -11.45
CA LEU A 297 5.39 14.30 -10.38
C LEU A 297 4.65 15.62 -10.56
N ARG A 298 3.32 15.61 -10.39
CA ARG A 298 2.48 16.80 -10.46
C ARG A 298 1.88 17.14 -9.12
N ARG A 299 1.96 18.40 -8.70
CA ARG A 299 1.39 18.88 -7.44
C ARG A 299 1.04 20.35 -7.53
N ASN A 300 -0.16 20.74 -7.13
CA ASN A 300 -0.62 22.14 -7.10
C ASN A 300 -1.56 22.40 -5.91
N PRO A 301 -1.05 22.30 -4.66
CA PRO A 301 -1.88 22.26 -3.47
C PRO A 301 -2.76 23.51 -3.32
N GLY A 302 -4.04 23.32 -3.01
CA GLY A 302 -5.00 24.42 -2.81
C GLY A 302 -5.72 24.89 -4.09
N ASN A 303 -5.34 24.38 -5.26
CA ASN A 303 -6.05 24.60 -6.53
C ASN A 303 -7.02 23.44 -6.87
N HIS A 304 -7.47 22.71 -5.86
CA HIS A 304 -8.40 21.59 -5.96
C HIS A 304 -9.86 22.07 -6.09
N ASP A 305 -10.77 21.13 -6.34
CA ASP A 305 -12.21 21.39 -6.30
C ASP A 305 -12.67 21.69 -4.86
N LYS A 306 -12.87 22.97 -4.57
CA LYS A 306 -13.33 23.45 -3.25
C LYS A 306 -14.79 23.10 -2.95
N SER A 307 -15.58 22.74 -3.96
CA SER A 307 -16.93 22.23 -3.72
C SER A 307 -16.89 20.82 -3.13
N ARG A 308 -15.90 20.01 -3.53
CA ARG A 308 -15.67 18.66 -3.00
C ARG A 308 -14.96 18.67 -1.66
N THR A 309 -13.93 19.51 -1.51
CA THR A 309 -13.14 19.63 -0.29
C THR A 309 -12.99 21.12 0.07
N PRO A 310 -13.89 21.66 0.92
CA PRO A 310 -13.93 23.10 1.18
C PRO A 310 -12.76 23.59 2.04
N ARG A 311 -12.20 22.73 2.89
CA ARG A 311 -11.09 23.05 3.80
C ARG A 311 -10.27 21.81 4.11
N LEU A 312 -9.05 22.03 4.58
CA LEU A 312 -8.25 20.99 5.21
C LEU A 312 -8.85 20.60 6.57
N PRO A 313 -8.56 19.38 7.05
CA PRO A 313 -9.07 18.91 8.33
C PRO A 313 -8.53 19.70 9.53
N SER A 314 -9.36 19.82 10.56
CA SER A 314 -9.02 20.48 11.83
C SER A 314 -8.77 19.46 12.95
N SER A 315 -8.18 19.91 14.06
CA SER A 315 -8.09 19.10 15.27
C SER A 315 -9.47 18.62 15.76
N ALA A 316 -10.50 19.46 15.63
CA ALA A 316 -11.87 19.09 16.04
C ALA A 316 -12.46 17.94 15.18
N ASP A 317 -12.12 17.89 13.89
CA ASP A 317 -12.56 16.80 13.01
C ASP A 317 -11.92 15.46 13.42
N VAL A 318 -10.63 15.49 13.82
CA VAL A 318 -9.92 14.32 14.33
C VAL A 318 -10.52 13.85 15.66
N GLU A 319 -10.75 14.76 16.60
CA GLU A 319 -11.36 14.43 17.89
C GLU A 319 -12.78 13.84 17.73
N PHE A 320 -13.59 14.41 16.83
CA PHE A 320 -14.90 13.83 16.52
C PHE A 320 -14.75 12.42 15.93
N CYS A 321 -13.88 12.23 14.95
CA CYS A 321 -13.64 10.93 14.35
C CYS A 321 -13.25 9.88 15.40
N LEU A 322 -12.33 10.22 16.31
CA LEU A 322 -11.89 9.35 17.41
C LEU A 322 -12.98 9.06 18.45
N SER A 323 -14.02 9.88 18.54
CA SER A 323 -15.16 9.64 19.43
C SER A 323 -16.10 8.52 18.93
N LEU A 324 -16.00 8.13 17.65
CA LEU A 324 -16.82 7.07 17.07
C LEU A 324 -16.39 5.70 17.61
N THR A 325 -17.32 4.98 18.23
CA THR A 325 -17.03 3.69 18.88
C THR A 325 -17.07 2.49 17.95
N GLN A 326 -17.73 2.63 16.78
CA GLN A 326 -17.84 1.55 15.80
C GLN A 326 -16.71 1.70 14.78
N TYR A 327 -15.83 0.69 14.69
CA TYR A 327 -14.81 0.64 13.64
C TYR A 327 -15.45 0.76 12.25
N GLU A 328 -16.54 0.03 12.05
CA GLU A 328 -17.33 0.00 10.83
C GLU A 328 -18.82 -0.15 11.16
N SER A 329 -19.70 0.26 10.25
CA SER A 329 -21.15 0.15 10.41
C SER A 329 -21.89 -0.10 9.09
N GLY A 330 -23.19 -0.42 9.19
CA GLY A 330 -24.13 -0.37 8.07
C GLY A 330 -23.72 -1.20 6.86
N SER A 331 -23.67 -0.55 5.70
CA SER A 331 -23.34 -1.13 4.40
C SER A 331 -21.89 -1.63 4.29
N MET A 332 -21.01 -1.24 5.22
CA MET A 332 -19.58 -1.55 5.18
C MET A 332 -18.88 -1.04 3.91
N ASP A 333 -19.37 0.07 3.37
CA ASP A 333 -18.83 0.73 2.18
C ASP A 333 -18.70 2.26 2.39
N LYS A 334 -18.45 3.02 1.32
CA LYS A 334 -18.40 4.49 1.35
C LYS A 334 -19.70 5.18 1.80
N ALA A 335 -20.84 4.49 1.82
CA ALA A 335 -22.13 4.99 2.29
C ALA A 335 -22.40 4.72 3.78
N ALA A 336 -21.46 4.09 4.50
CA ALA A 336 -21.62 3.75 5.91
C ALA A 336 -21.68 4.99 6.83
N ASN A 337 -22.75 5.10 7.62
CA ASN A 337 -22.97 6.17 8.60
C ASN A 337 -22.48 5.77 10.00
N PHE A 338 -21.91 6.71 10.75
CA PHE A 338 -21.36 6.51 12.09
C PHE A 338 -20.25 5.44 12.13
N SER A 339 -19.49 5.32 11.03
CA SER A 339 -18.34 4.43 10.89
C SER A 339 -17.06 5.22 11.12
N PHE A 340 -16.23 4.79 12.08
CA PHE A 340 -14.89 5.35 12.30
C PHE A 340 -14.05 5.26 11.02
N ARG A 341 -13.99 4.08 10.40
CA ARG A 341 -13.25 3.86 9.15
C ARG A 341 -13.72 4.82 8.06
N ASN A 342 -15.02 4.90 7.80
CA ASN A 342 -15.56 5.72 6.71
C ASN A 342 -15.39 7.23 6.95
N THR A 343 -15.46 7.65 8.22
CA THR A 343 -15.22 9.05 8.63
C THR A 343 -13.74 9.40 8.50
N LEU A 344 -12.82 8.52 8.93
CA LEU A 344 -11.38 8.76 8.82
C LEU A 344 -10.90 8.74 7.37
N GLU A 345 -11.41 7.80 6.57
CA GLU A 345 -11.15 7.74 5.13
C GLU A 345 -11.65 9.00 4.42
N GLY A 346 -12.80 9.53 4.84
CA GLY A 346 -13.26 10.86 4.46
C GLY A 346 -14.51 10.90 3.59
N PHE A 347 -15.26 9.80 3.51
CA PHE A 347 -16.57 9.76 2.83
C PHE A 347 -17.73 10.13 3.75
N ALA A 348 -17.55 10.04 5.06
CA ALA A 348 -18.48 10.55 6.06
C ALA A 348 -18.00 11.85 6.69
N SER A 349 -18.95 12.73 7.01
CA SER A 349 -18.67 14.02 7.62
C SER A 349 -18.07 13.85 9.02
N PRO A 350 -16.92 14.48 9.32
CA PRO A 350 -16.33 14.45 10.66
C PRO A 350 -17.02 15.43 11.61
N LEU A 351 -18.22 15.91 11.28
CA LEU A 351 -19.09 16.69 12.17
C LEU A 351 -20.33 15.92 12.62
N THR A 352 -20.80 14.99 11.78
CA THR A 352 -22.06 14.28 11.98
C THR A 352 -21.94 12.77 11.91
N GLY A 353 -20.84 12.25 11.35
CA GLY A 353 -20.66 10.83 11.04
C GLY A 353 -21.49 10.35 9.86
N ILE A 354 -22.21 11.23 9.15
CA ILE A 354 -23.08 10.84 8.04
C ILE A 354 -22.30 10.87 6.73
N ALA A 355 -22.41 9.79 5.93
CA ALA A 355 -21.85 9.68 4.59
C ALA A 355 -22.45 10.74 3.66
N ASP A 356 -21.58 11.44 2.91
CA ASP A 356 -21.98 12.45 1.94
C ASP A 356 -21.19 12.23 0.65
N ALA A 357 -21.86 11.65 -0.35
CA ALA A 357 -21.27 11.37 -1.64
C ALA A 357 -20.85 12.62 -2.43
N SER A 358 -21.21 13.83 -1.99
CA SER A 358 -20.80 15.09 -2.62
C SER A 358 -19.54 15.71 -2.00
N GLN A 359 -19.18 15.33 -0.78
CA GLN A 359 -18.06 15.90 -0.02
C GLN A 359 -16.93 14.90 0.20
N SER A 360 -15.73 15.42 0.48
CA SER A 360 -14.60 14.63 0.97
C SER A 360 -13.84 15.40 2.04
N SER A 361 -13.56 14.70 3.14
CA SER A 361 -12.93 15.22 4.35
C SER A 361 -11.71 14.38 4.74
N MET A 362 -11.07 14.67 5.87
CA MET A 362 -10.03 13.83 6.49
C MET A 362 -8.95 13.36 5.48
N HIS A 363 -8.71 12.06 5.36
CA HIS A 363 -7.74 11.49 4.42
C HIS A 363 -8.03 11.92 2.97
N ASN A 364 -9.24 11.71 2.47
CA ASN A 364 -9.60 12.07 1.09
C ASN A 364 -9.42 13.57 0.80
N ALA A 365 -9.69 14.44 1.78
CA ALA A 365 -9.47 15.87 1.62
C ALA A 365 -8.00 16.21 1.35
N LEU A 366 -7.05 15.54 2.00
CA LEU A 366 -5.63 15.77 1.76
C LEU A 366 -5.20 15.34 0.36
N HIS A 367 -5.64 14.16 -0.07
CA HIS A 367 -5.40 13.65 -1.42
C HIS A 367 -5.90 14.63 -2.49
N ILE A 368 -7.15 15.09 -2.34
CA ILE A 368 -7.78 16.03 -3.28
C ILE A 368 -7.10 17.39 -3.21
N TYR A 369 -6.79 17.90 -2.01
CA TYR A 369 -6.16 19.20 -1.80
C TYR A 369 -4.85 19.37 -2.57
N MET A 370 -4.05 18.29 -2.71
CA MET A 370 -2.77 18.33 -3.42
C MET A 370 -2.91 18.60 -4.93
N ASN A 371 -4.11 18.41 -5.50
CA ASN A 371 -4.47 18.69 -6.90
C ASN A 371 -3.39 18.30 -7.91
N GLY A 372 -3.15 17.00 -8.02
CA GLY A 372 -2.08 16.47 -8.85
C GLY A 372 -2.02 14.96 -8.77
N THR A 373 -0.80 14.42 -8.77
CA THR A 373 -0.55 12.98 -8.70
C THR A 373 -1.19 12.35 -7.45
N MET A 374 -1.11 13.00 -6.28
CA MET A 374 -1.78 12.56 -5.03
C MET A 374 -3.31 12.44 -5.15
N SER A 375 -3.93 13.17 -6.08
CA SER A 375 -5.39 13.21 -6.22
C SER A 375 -5.93 12.08 -7.11
N GLN A 376 -5.05 11.31 -7.75
CA GLN A 376 -5.42 10.12 -8.52
C GLN A 376 -5.19 8.90 -7.64
N VAL A 377 -6.24 8.16 -7.28
CA VAL A 377 -6.16 7.02 -6.35
C VAL A 377 -4.99 6.11 -6.73
N GLN A 378 -5.00 5.58 -7.95
CA GLN A 378 -4.01 4.61 -8.44
C GLN A 378 -2.59 5.18 -8.55
N GLY A 379 -2.46 6.48 -8.79
CA GLY A 379 -1.18 7.16 -8.97
C GLY A 379 -0.64 7.81 -7.69
N SER A 380 -1.43 7.86 -6.61
CA SER A 380 -1.18 8.75 -5.48
C SER A 380 0.15 8.47 -4.77
N ALA A 381 0.50 7.20 -4.60
CA ALA A 381 1.74 6.77 -3.95
C ALA A 381 3.03 7.21 -4.66
N ASN A 382 2.97 7.67 -5.92
CA ASN A 382 4.12 8.26 -6.60
C ASN A 382 4.63 9.53 -5.92
N ASP A 383 3.73 10.26 -5.26
CA ASP A 383 4.08 11.46 -4.51
C ASP A 383 4.58 11.05 -3.10
N PRO A 384 5.79 11.46 -2.68
CA PRO A 384 6.34 11.08 -1.38
C PRO A 384 5.57 11.64 -0.19
N ILE A 385 4.68 12.62 -0.38
CA ILE A 385 3.74 13.05 0.67
C ILE A 385 2.80 11.91 1.09
N PHE A 386 2.49 10.95 0.19
CA PHE A 386 1.66 9.79 0.49
C PHE A 386 2.14 9.00 1.73
N LEU A 387 3.45 8.96 1.97
CA LEU A 387 4.03 8.20 3.08
C LEU A 387 3.79 8.83 4.46
N LEU A 388 3.50 10.13 4.52
CA LEU A 388 3.49 10.93 5.74
C LEU A 388 2.13 11.03 6.41
#